data_AF-A0A9D2FZ66-F1
#
_entry.id   AF-A0A9D2FZ66-F1
#
_cell.length_a   1.000
_cell.length_b   1.000
_cell.length_c   1.000
_cell.angle_alpha   90.00
_cell.angle_beta   90.00
_cell.angle_gamma   90.00
#
_symmetry.space_group_name_H-M   'P 1'
#
loop_
_entity.id
_entity.type
_entity.pdbx_description
1 polymer ?
#
loop_
_entity_poly.entity_id
_entity_poly.type
_entity_poly.pdbx_seq_one_letter_code
_entity_poly.pdbx_strand_id
1 'polypeptide(L)'
;MKITLENFATEYVDPIEQLEIDKFVCNEMSRQIHRYIKAMSGTKQAMLHFEENLSSLTVPEKEEAIAKYIDLNRRALDGLDFKVILARAIANYCDTYQYMLEFINNKRKMIYYYVRMKEKYIRFHEVFEKDGKFGIKDYKGDILISPSYDFLRPVYVYTDDLSAMPFIAQKDGKMGLVYPDGKDTVFADFIYDEIELREEYPFFEAVKGDERGYIDRDGQFQTI
;
A
#
# COMPACT_ATOMS: atom_id res chain seq x y z
N MET A 1 -12.87 -29.84 -9.84
CA MET A 1 -14.28 -30.14 -10.18
C MET A 1 -14.42 -29.99 -11.69
N LYS A 2 -15.20 -30.84 -12.37
CA LYS A 2 -15.31 -30.81 -13.85
C LYS A 2 -16.52 -29.93 -14.20
N ILE A 3 -16.33 -28.90 -15.03
CA ILE A 3 -17.42 -28.01 -15.45
C ILE A 3 -18.36 -28.79 -16.39
N THR A 4 -19.66 -28.76 -16.08
CA THR A 4 -20.78 -29.34 -16.82
C THR A 4 -21.67 -28.21 -17.35
N LEU A 5 -22.55 -28.48 -18.32
CA LEU A 5 -23.54 -27.50 -18.81
C LEU A 5 -24.44 -26.96 -17.70
N GLU A 6 -24.77 -27.78 -16.71
CA GLU A 6 -25.64 -27.42 -15.60
C GLU A 6 -24.95 -26.54 -14.55
N ASN A 7 -23.63 -26.71 -14.34
CA ASN A 7 -22.87 -25.88 -13.41
C ASN A 7 -22.04 -24.78 -14.09
N PHE A 8 -22.01 -24.70 -15.42
CA PHE A 8 -21.21 -23.74 -16.19
C PHE A 8 -21.44 -22.31 -15.72
N ALA A 9 -22.69 -21.85 -15.65
CA ALA A 9 -23.02 -20.50 -15.19
C ALA A 9 -22.71 -20.24 -13.70
N THR A 10 -22.43 -21.29 -12.92
CA THR A 10 -22.22 -21.20 -11.46
C THR A 10 -20.75 -21.38 -11.07
N GLU A 11 -19.97 -22.15 -11.82
CA GLU A 11 -18.59 -22.52 -11.52
C GLU A 11 -17.56 -21.94 -12.51
N TYR A 12 -17.98 -21.56 -13.72
CA TYR A 12 -17.11 -20.89 -14.68
C TYR A 12 -17.17 -19.39 -14.48
N VAL A 13 -16.01 -18.79 -14.23
CA VAL A 13 -15.84 -17.34 -14.33
C VAL A 13 -15.11 -17.06 -15.63
N ASP A 14 -15.73 -16.29 -16.52
CA ASP A 14 -15.15 -15.91 -17.80
C ASP A 14 -13.85 -15.09 -17.54
N PRO A 15 -12.69 -15.52 -18.06
CA PRO A 15 -11.46 -14.74 -17.95
C PRO A 15 -11.59 -13.31 -18.48
N ILE A 16 -12.39 -13.08 -19.53
CA ILE A 16 -12.61 -11.73 -20.08
C ILE A 16 -13.37 -10.87 -19.08
N GLU A 17 -14.38 -11.43 -18.42
CA GLU A 17 -15.13 -10.75 -17.35
C GLU A 17 -14.21 -10.33 -16.21
N GLN A 18 -13.32 -11.22 -15.75
CA GLN A 18 -12.34 -10.87 -14.73
C GLN A 18 -11.41 -9.75 -15.19
N LEU A 19 -10.87 -9.85 -16.40
CA LEU A 19 -9.93 -8.87 -16.93
C LEU A 19 -10.55 -7.48 -17.06
N GLU A 20 -11.77 -7.38 -17.57
CA GLU A 20 -12.44 -6.08 -17.74
C GLU A 20 -12.89 -5.47 -16.40
N ILE A 21 -13.35 -6.30 -15.45
CA ILE A 21 -13.64 -5.82 -14.08
C ILE A 21 -12.36 -5.34 -13.40
N ASP A 22 -11.29 -6.14 -13.41
CA ASP A 22 -9.99 -5.80 -12.80
C ASP A 22 -9.43 -4.51 -13.42
N LYS A 23 -9.48 -4.37 -14.74
CA LYS A 23 -9.05 -3.15 -15.46
C LYS A 23 -9.84 -1.91 -15.05
N PHE A 24 -11.18 -2.00 -14.98
CA PHE A 24 -12.00 -0.86 -14.56
C PHE A 24 -11.68 -0.47 -13.11
N VAL A 25 -11.62 -1.45 -12.22
CA VAL A 25 -11.29 -1.24 -10.80
C VAL A 25 -9.90 -0.60 -10.67
N CYS A 26 -8.91 -1.08 -11.41
CA CYS A 26 -7.56 -0.52 -11.41
C CYS A 26 -7.56 0.96 -11.76
N ASN A 27 -8.30 1.36 -12.78
CA ASN A 27 -8.44 2.77 -13.16
C ASN A 27 -9.12 3.61 -12.05
N GLU A 28 -10.13 3.04 -11.38
CA GLU A 28 -10.80 3.70 -10.26
C GLU A 28 -9.90 3.86 -9.03
N MET A 29 -9.03 2.89 -8.76
CA MET A 29 -8.04 2.98 -7.68
C MET A 29 -6.95 4.00 -8.01
N SER A 30 -6.45 4.05 -9.25
CA SER A 30 -5.55 5.13 -9.70
C SER A 30 -6.20 6.50 -9.52
N ARG A 31 -7.47 6.64 -9.91
CA ARG A 31 -8.24 7.88 -9.73
C ARG A 31 -8.45 8.24 -8.27
N GLN A 32 -8.59 7.27 -7.38
CA GLN A 32 -8.68 7.51 -5.94
C GLN A 32 -7.38 8.09 -5.39
N ILE A 33 -6.23 7.49 -5.74
CA ILE A 33 -4.92 8.00 -5.32
C ILE A 33 -4.69 9.41 -5.86
N HIS A 34 -5.02 9.66 -7.12
CA HIS A 34 -4.96 11.00 -7.71
C HIS A 34 -5.75 12.05 -6.92
N ARG A 35 -6.98 11.74 -6.53
CA ARG A 35 -7.82 12.64 -5.71
C ARG A 35 -7.22 12.84 -4.32
N TYR A 36 -6.66 11.79 -3.75
CA TYR A 36 -6.03 11.83 -2.44
C TYR A 36 -4.79 12.75 -2.43
N ILE A 37 -3.88 12.60 -3.40
CA ILE A 37 -2.70 13.47 -3.56
C ILE A 37 -3.13 14.94 -3.67
N LYS A 38 -4.15 15.23 -4.48
CA LYS A 38 -4.70 16.59 -4.61
C LYS A 38 -5.28 17.14 -3.30
N ALA A 39 -5.96 16.31 -2.53
CA ALA A 39 -6.60 16.73 -1.28
C ALA A 39 -5.57 17.03 -0.17
N MET A 40 -4.42 16.35 -0.18
CA MET A 40 -3.34 16.51 0.80
C MET A 40 -2.39 17.69 0.47
N SER A 41 -2.81 18.63 -0.39
CA SER A 41 -1.95 19.70 -0.91
C SER A 41 -0.68 19.20 -1.60
N GLY A 42 -0.69 17.97 -2.12
CA GLY A 42 0.44 17.39 -2.84
C GLY A 42 0.81 18.23 -4.07
N THR A 43 2.09 18.20 -4.44
CA THR A 43 2.57 19.00 -5.58
C THR A 43 1.96 18.46 -6.88
N LYS A 44 1.73 19.35 -7.85
CA LYS A 44 1.33 18.93 -9.21
C LYS A 44 2.36 17.95 -9.80
N GLN A 45 3.62 18.08 -9.44
CA GLN A 45 4.70 17.20 -9.87
C GLN A 45 4.55 15.78 -9.28
N ALA A 46 4.26 15.65 -7.99
CA ALA A 46 4.00 14.36 -7.35
C ALA A 46 2.86 13.59 -8.03
N MET A 47 1.77 14.31 -8.34
CA MET A 47 0.62 13.77 -9.04
C MET A 47 0.98 13.29 -10.45
N LEU A 48 1.69 14.12 -11.23
CA LEU A 48 2.13 13.77 -12.58
C LEU A 48 3.12 12.60 -12.57
N HIS A 49 4.05 12.58 -11.61
CA HIS A 49 5.02 11.50 -11.47
C HIS A 49 4.34 10.16 -11.16
N PHE A 50 3.33 10.16 -10.27
CA PHE A 50 2.52 8.97 -10.02
C PHE A 50 1.79 8.49 -11.29
N GLU A 51 1.16 9.40 -12.04
CA GLU A 51 0.48 9.06 -13.30
C GLU A 51 1.44 8.52 -14.36
N GLU A 52 2.61 9.15 -14.52
CA GLU A 52 3.67 8.71 -15.44
C GLU A 52 4.19 7.31 -15.06
N ASN A 53 4.47 7.07 -13.77
CA ASN A 53 4.96 5.78 -13.27
C ASN A 53 3.97 4.65 -13.54
N LEU A 54 2.66 4.94 -13.48
CA LEU A 54 1.65 3.94 -13.82
C LEU A 54 1.46 3.79 -15.33
N SER A 55 1.63 4.84 -16.13
CA SER A 55 1.23 4.86 -17.55
C SER A 55 1.83 3.73 -18.39
N SER A 56 3.07 3.32 -18.10
CA SER A 56 3.82 2.29 -18.82
C SER A 56 3.53 0.86 -18.36
N LEU A 57 2.81 0.68 -17.24
CA LEU A 57 2.59 -0.61 -16.59
C LEU A 57 1.37 -1.35 -17.14
N THR A 58 1.46 -2.68 -17.16
CA THR A 58 0.32 -3.58 -17.34
C THR A 58 -0.66 -3.47 -16.17
N VAL A 59 -1.89 -3.97 -16.33
CA VAL A 59 -2.90 -3.94 -15.24
C VAL A 59 -2.39 -4.64 -13.97
N PRO A 60 -1.82 -5.86 -14.01
CA PRO A 60 -1.30 -6.50 -12.80
C PRO A 60 -0.17 -5.72 -12.12
N GLU A 61 0.73 -5.11 -12.90
CA GLU A 61 1.82 -4.28 -12.36
C GLU A 61 1.28 -3.00 -11.71
N LYS A 62 0.27 -2.37 -12.33
CA LYS A 62 -0.45 -1.22 -11.73
C LYS A 62 -1.11 -1.60 -10.42
N GLU A 63 -1.80 -2.74 -10.38
CA GLU A 63 -2.43 -3.23 -9.15
C GLU A 63 -1.42 -3.39 -8.02
N GLU A 64 -0.25 -3.95 -8.31
CA GLU A 64 0.82 -4.10 -7.32
C GLU A 64 1.37 -2.75 -6.85
N ALA A 65 1.65 -1.83 -7.78
CA ALA A 65 2.13 -0.49 -7.45
C ALA A 65 1.12 0.31 -6.60
N ILE A 66 -0.17 0.26 -6.98
CA ILE A 66 -1.27 0.90 -6.27
C ILE A 66 -1.43 0.30 -4.87
N ALA A 67 -1.33 -1.02 -4.72
CA ALA A 67 -1.43 -1.67 -3.43
C ALA A 67 -0.29 -1.27 -2.48
N LYS A 68 0.94 -1.19 -2.99
CA LYS A 68 2.12 -0.67 -2.24
C LYS A 68 1.89 0.78 -1.81
N TYR A 69 1.38 1.62 -2.71
CA TYR A 69 1.05 3.00 -2.37
C TYR A 69 0.00 3.08 -1.25
N ILE A 70 -1.07 2.28 -1.35
CA ILE A 70 -2.17 2.24 -0.37
C ILE A 70 -1.69 1.75 0.99
N ASP A 71 -0.78 0.78 1.05
CA ASP A 71 -0.21 0.31 2.31
C ASP A 71 0.55 1.40 3.06
N LEU A 72 1.32 2.22 2.33
CA LEU A 72 2.02 3.38 2.88
C LEU A 72 1.10 4.58 3.11
N ASN A 73 -0.06 4.62 2.46
CA ASN A 73 -0.98 5.77 2.48
C ASN A 73 -2.41 5.30 2.74
N ARG A 74 -2.64 4.63 3.86
CA ARG A 74 -3.91 3.92 4.13
C ARG A 74 -5.14 4.85 4.10
N ARG A 75 -4.95 6.13 4.42
CA ARG A 75 -5.99 7.18 4.32
C ARG A 75 -6.41 7.50 2.88
N ALA A 76 -5.66 7.04 1.88
CA ALA A 76 -6.11 7.10 0.49
C ALA A 76 -7.40 6.32 0.25
N LEU A 77 -7.77 5.40 1.15
CA LEU A 77 -9.04 4.68 1.11
C LEU A 77 -10.19 5.42 1.81
N ASP A 78 -9.93 6.54 2.49
CA ASP A 78 -10.96 7.27 3.23
C ASP A 78 -12.05 7.78 2.28
N GLY A 79 -13.30 7.48 2.62
CA GLY A 79 -14.47 7.81 1.80
C GLY A 79 -14.66 6.94 0.55
N LEU A 80 -13.83 5.93 0.33
CA LEU A 80 -13.97 4.99 -0.80
C LEU A 80 -15.02 3.91 -0.49
N ASP A 81 -16.04 3.78 -1.35
CA ASP A 81 -16.97 2.66 -1.29
C ASP A 81 -16.67 1.63 -2.39
N PHE A 82 -16.05 0.52 -2.00
CA PHE A 82 -15.75 -0.60 -2.88
C PHE A 82 -17.00 -1.20 -3.53
N LYS A 83 -18.16 -1.19 -2.88
CA LYS A 83 -19.40 -1.71 -3.49
C LYS A 83 -19.85 -0.84 -4.66
N VAL A 84 -19.68 0.47 -4.56
CA VAL A 84 -19.97 1.41 -5.65
C VAL A 84 -19.00 1.22 -6.81
N ILE A 85 -17.71 1.03 -6.53
CA ILE A 85 -16.71 0.71 -7.56
C ILE A 85 -17.09 -0.59 -8.29
N LEU A 86 -17.41 -1.63 -7.53
CA LEU A 86 -17.80 -2.92 -8.10
C LEU A 86 -19.07 -2.81 -8.97
N ALA A 87 -20.09 -2.10 -8.49
CA ALA A 87 -21.31 -1.87 -9.27
C ALA A 87 -21.02 -1.14 -10.59
N ARG A 88 -20.13 -0.13 -10.58
CA ARG A 88 -19.70 0.58 -11.79
C ARG A 88 -18.87 -0.29 -12.73
N ALA A 89 -18.00 -1.16 -12.19
CA ALA A 89 -17.23 -2.11 -12.99
C ALA A 89 -18.14 -3.11 -13.70
N ILE A 90 -19.14 -3.64 -12.99
CA ILE A 90 -20.14 -4.56 -13.57
C ILE A 90 -20.96 -3.84 -14.64
N ALA A 91 -21.44 -2.62 -14.36
CA ALA A 91 -22.17 -1.82 -15.34
C ALA A 91 -21.34 -1.49 -16.59
N ASN A 92 -20.03 -1.30 -16.44
CA ASN A 92 -19.11 -1.08 -17.56
C ASN A 92 -18.88 -2.36 -18.39
N TYR A 93 -18.90 -3.53 -17.76
CA TYR A 93 -18.70 -4.82 -18.44
C TYR A 93 -19.97 -5.35 -19.14
N CYS A 94 -21.15 -5.14 -18.55
CA CYS A 94 -22.39 -5.72 -19.07
C CYS A 94 -22.95 -4.94 -20.26
N ASP A 95 -23.23 -5.64 -21.37
CA ASP A 95 -23.85 -5.04 -22.58
C ASP A 95 -25.36 -4.79 -22.46
N THR A 96 -26.04 -5.41 -21.48
CA THR A 96 -27.48 -5.26 -21.29
C THR A 96 -27.84 -5.05 -19.83
N TYR A 97 -28.91 -4.27 -19.60
CA TYR A 97 -29.45 -4.03 -18.26
C TYR A 97 -29.92 -5.33 -17.58
N GLN A 98 -30.54 -6.24 -18.34
CA GLN A 98 -30.99 -7.53 -17.80
C GLN A 98 -29.82 -8.37 -17.29
N TYR A 99 -28.73 -8.49 -18.07
CA TYR A 99 -27.54 -9.21 -17.64
C TYR A 99 -26.88 -8.56 -16.42
N MET A 100 -26.82 -7.22 -16.39
CA MET A 100 -26.33 -6.48 -15.23
C MET A 100 -27.17 -6.77 -13.97
N LEU A 101 -28.50 -6.81 -14.08
CA LEU A 101 -29.39 -7.16 -12.97
C LEU A 101 -29.16 -8.60 -12.48
N GLU A 102 -29.03 -9.56 -13.38
CA GLU A 102 -28.73 -10.95 -13.04
C GLU A 102 -27.38 -11.06 -12.31
N PHE A 103 -26.37 -10.34 -12.79
CA PHE A 103 -25.05 -10.28 -12.16
C PHE A 103 -25.15 -9.71 -10.74
N ILE A 104 -25.73 -8.52 -10.57
CA ILE A 104 -25.80 -7.83 -9.28
C ILE A 104 -26.61 -8.63 -8.25
N ASN A 105 -27.64 -9.35 -8.70
CA ASN A 105 -28.45 -10.19 -7.83
C ASN A 105 -27.80 -11.55 -7.51
N ASN A 106 -26.76 -11.95 -8.24
CA ASN A 106 -25.98 -13.14 -7.93
C ASN A 106 -25.03 -12.88 -6.75
N LYS A 107 -25.49 -13.21 -5.54
CA LYS A 107 -24.74 -13.00 -4.29
C LYS A 107 -23.34 -13.63 -4.31
N ARG A 108 -23.19 -14.83 -4.88
CA ARG A 108 -21.89 -15.52 -4.92
C ARG A 108 -20.90 -14.74 -5.79
N LYS A 109 -21.35 -14.30 -6.96
CA LYS A 109 -20.55 -13.51 -7.90
C LYS A 109 -20.17 -12.16 -7.31
N MET A 110 -21.12 -11.47 -6.68
CA MET A 110 -20.86 -10.21 -5.98
C MET A 110 -19.83 -10.35 -4.85
N ILE A 111 -19.94 -11.40 -4.02
CA ILE A 111 -18.96 -11.67 -2.96
C ILE A 111 -17.59 -11.99 -3.56
N TYR A 112 -17.55 -12.83 -4.60
CA TYR A 112 -16.31 -13.20 -5.28
C TYR A 112 -15.53 -11.96 -5.76
N TYR A 113 -16.17 -11.08 -6.53
CA TYR A 113 -15.50 -9.88 -7.04
C TYR A 113 -15.19 -8.85 -5.95
N TYR A 114 -16.05 -8.72 -4.94
CA TYR A 114 -15.81 -7.82 -3.82
C TYR A 114 -14.56 -8.23 -3.02
N VAL A 115 -14.44 -9.52 -2.69
CA VAL A 115 -13.27 -10.06 -1.96
C VAL A 115 -12.02 -9.96 -2.82
N ARG A 116 -12.08 -10.42 -4.07
CA ARG A 116 -10.95 -10.38 -5.01
C ARG A 116 -10.38 -8.96 -5.17
N MET A 117 -11.26 -7.97 -5.36
CA MET A 117 -10.84 -6.57 -5.47
C MET A 117 -10.17 -6.10 -4.17
N LYS A 118 -10.75 -6.38 -3.01
CA LYS A 118 -10.12 -6.00 -1.74
C LYS A 118 -8.75 -6.63 -1.55
N GLU A 119 -8.60 -7.92 -1.86
CA GLU A 119 -7.31 -8.63 -1.78
C GLU A 119 -6.23 -8.08 -2.73
N LYS A 120 -6.64 -7.48 -3.85
CA LYS A 120 -5.71 -6.82 -4.78
C LYS A 120 -5.11 -5.54 -4.21
N TYR A 121 -5.89 -4.73 -3.49
CA TYR A 121 -5.45 -3.38 -3.08
C TYR A 121 -5.23 -3.19 -1.59
N ILE A 122 -5.88 -3.98 -0.74
CA ILE A 122 -5.76 -3.90 0.73
C ILE A 122 -4.71 -4.93 1.16
N ARG A 123 -3.45 -4.57 0.94
CA ARG A 123 -2.27 -5.43 1.17
C ARG A 123 -1.36 -4.81 2.22
N PHE A 124 -1.90 -4.71 3.44
CA PHE A 124 -1.23 -4.01 4.51
C PHE A 124 -0.09 -4.81 5.13
N HIS A 125 1.03 -4.14 5.43
CA HIS A 125 1.99 -4.68 6.38
C HIS A 125 1.45 -4.61 7.81
N GLU A 126 1.95 -5.49 8.66
CA GLU A 126 1.57 -5.59 10.06
C GLU A 126 2.81 -5.57 10.94
N VAL A 127 2.80 -4.73 11.99
CA VAL A 127 3.76 -4.83 13.09
C VAL A 127 3.33 -6.00 13.96
N PHE A 128 4.25 -6.92 14.24
CA PHE A 128 4.00 -8.08 15.08
C PHE A 128 5.05 -8.19 16.17
N GLU A 129 4.70 -8.85 17.27
CA GLU A 129 5.60 -9.13 18.39
C GLU A 129 5.93 -10.62 18.45
N LYS A 130 7.20 -10.94 18.71
CA LYS A 130 7.68 -12.27 19.00
C LYS A 130 8.76 -12.19 20.07
N ASP A 131 8.60 -12.97 21.15
CA ASP A 131 9.57 -13.06 22.25
C ASP A 131 9.93 -11.68 22.86
N GLY A 132 8.95 -10.75 22.94
CA GLY A 132 9.13 -9.40 23.46
C GLY A 132 9.81 -8.41 22.50
N LYS A 133 10.02 -8.80 21.24
CA LYS A 133 10.62 -7.97 20.19
C LYS A 133 9.65 -7.76 19.04
N PHE A 134 9.68 -6.57 18.46
CA PHE A 134 8.82 -6.17 17.36
C PHE A 134 9.51 -6.39 16.02
N GLY A 135 8.73 -6.87 15.04
CA GLY A 135 9.09 -7.00 13.63
C GLY A 135 7.95 -6.53 12.73
N ILE A 136 8.15 -6.58 11.41
CA ILE A 136 7.13 -6.26 10.41
C ILE A 136 7.09 -7.35 9.37
N LYS A 137 5.87 -7.76 9.02
CA LYS A 137 5.60 -8.69 7.92
C LYS A 137 4.65 -8.04 6.93
N ASP A 138 4.75 -8.44 5.67
CA ASP A 138 3.83 -8.01 4.63
C ASP A 138 2.46 -8.72 4.74
N TYR A 139 1.58 -8.42 3.79
CA TYR A 139 0.23 -9.01 3.73
C TYR A 139 0.22 -10.53 3.47
N LYS A 140 1.31 -11.11 2.97
CA LYS A 140 1.49 -12.56 2.78
C LYS A 140 2.07 -13.23 4.03
N GLY A 141 2.58 -12.43 4.96
CA GLY A 141 3.30 -12.90 6.14
C GLY A 141 4.81 -13.04 5.92
N ASP A 142 5.33 -12.58 4.77
CA ASP A 142 6.76 -12.52 4.52
C ASP A 142 7.38 -11.44 5.42
N ILE A 143 8.50 -11.75 6.09
CA ILE A 143 9.14 -10.84 7.04
C ILE A 143 9.86 -9.73 6.26
N LEU A 144 9.46 -8.47 6.50
CA LEU A 144 10.11 -7.26 5.99
C LEU A 144 11.16 -6.72 6.97
N ILE A 145 10.89 -6.85 8.27
CA ILE A 145 11.79 -6.49 9.37
C ILE A 145 11.69 -7.60 10.41
N SER A 146 12.82 -8.20 10.78
CA SER A 146 12.87 -9.27 11.77
C SER A 146 12.44 -8.77 13.16
N PRO A 147 11.85 -9.65 14.01
CA PRO A 147 11.43 -9.29 15.35
C PRO A 147 12.64 -9.19 16.29
N SER A 148 13.41 -8.10 16.16
CA SER A 148 14.70 -7.88 16.82
C SER A 148 14.75 -6.59 17.64
N TYR A 149 13.66 -5.82 17.67
CA TYR A 149 13.63 -4.44 18.13
C TYR A 149 12.73 -4.28 19.35
N ASP A 150 13.12 -3.43 20.30
CA ASP A 150 12.34 -3.10 21.50
C ASP A 150 11.13 -2.22 21.16
N PHE A 151 11.24 -1.44 20.08
CA PHE A 151 10.19 -0.60 19.55
C PHE A 151 10.33 -0.51 18.03
N LEU A 152 9.21 -0.51 17.32
CA LEU A 152 9.15 -0.26 15.87
C LEU A 152 7.98 0.66 15.55
N ARG A 153 8.25 1.68 14.74
CA ARG A 153 7.25 2.60 14.21
C ARG A 153 7.39 2.68 12.69
N PRO A 154 6.42 2.14 11.93
CA PRO A 154 6.30 2.40 10.51
C PRO A 154 6.21 3.90 10.24
N VAL A 155 6.83 4.33 9.14
CA VAL A 155 6.85 5.73 8.71
C VAL A 155 5.99 5.87 7.47
N TYR A 156 5.05 6.82 7.53
CA TYR A 156 4.08 7.08 6.47
C TYR A 156 4.24 8.55 6.02
N VAL A 157 5.29 8.83 5.25
CA VAL A 157 5.56 10.16 4.69
C VAL A 157 5.28 10.15 3.19
N TYR A 158 4.71 11.25 2.70
CA TYR A 158 4.61 11.53 1.27
C TYR A 158 5.98 11.95 0.76
N THR A 159 6.64 11.07 0.02
CA THR A 159 7.73 11.49 -0.86
C THR A 159 7.25 11.46 -2.30
N ASP A 160 7.65 12.46 -3.06
CA ASP A 160 7.33 12.57 -4.49
C ASP A 160 7.99 11.44 -5.30
N ASP A 161 8.99 10.74 -4.74
CA ASP A 161 9.78 9.69 -5.40
C ASP A 161 9.33 8.25 -5.11
N LEU A 162 8.28 8.04 -4.28
CA LEU A 162 7.78 6.73 -3.88
C LEU A 162 8.87 5.78 -3.32
N SER A 163 10.00 6.32 -2.88
CA SER A 163 11.09 5.52 -2.29
C SER A 163 10.62 4.87 -0.99
N ALA A 164 11.07 3.64 -0.75
CA ALA A 164 10.77 2.95 0.49
C ALA A 164 11.44 3.70 1.64
N MET A 165 10.66 4.38 2.48
CA MET A 165 11.18 5.08 3.64
C MET A 165 11.65 4.09 4.71
N PRO A 166 12.77 4.38 5.39
CA PRO A 166 13.16 3.59 6.53
C PRO A 166 12.20 3.82 7.70
N PHE A 167 12.06 2.82 8.55
CA PHE A 167 11.23 2.85 9.74
C PHE A 167 12.07 3.17 10.97
N ILE A 168 11.42 3.77 11.96
CA ILE A 168 12.05 4.13 13.21
C ILE A 168 12.02 2.91 14.11
N ALA A 169 13.20 2.51 14.59
CA ALA A 169 13.37 1.34 15.42
C ALA A 169 14.17 1.69 16.67
N GLN A 170 13.90 0.99 17.77
CA GLN A 170 14.74 1.01 18.96
C GLN A 170 15.34 -0.36 19.22
N LYS A 171 16.62 -0.40 19.55
CA LYS A 171 17.34 -1.60 19.95
C LYS A 171 18.31 -1.25 21.06
N ASP A 172 18.27 -2.02 22.14
CA ASP A 172 19.19 -1.88 23.28
C ASP A 172 19.21 -0.45 23.86
N GLY A 173 18.03 0.19 23.88
CA GLY A 173 17.83 1.54 24.43
C GLY A 173 18.14 2.70 23.47
N LYS A 174 18.74 2.44 22.31
CA LYS A 174 19.03 3.48 21.29
C LYS A 174 18.13 3.35 20.07
N MET A 175 17.80 4.47 19.45
CA MET A 175 17.03 4.55 18.23
C MET A 175 17.93 4.52 16.99
N GLY A 176 17.39 4.00 15.89
CA GLY A 176 18.00 3.93 14.57
C GLY A 176 16.93 3.84 13.48
N LEU A 177 17.38 3.74 12.23
CA LEU A 177 16.51 3.63 11.06
C LEU A 177 16.80 2.34 10.30
N VAL A 178 15.76 1.61 9.90
CA VAL A 178 15.86 0.30 9.22
C VAL A 178 14.92 0.24 8.02
N TYR A 179 15.37 -0.32 6.90
CA TYR A 179 14.52 -0.51 5.72
C TYR A 179 13.60 -1.73 5.86
N PRO A 180 12.33 -1.62 5.42
CA PRO A 180 11.43 -2.76 5.32
C PRO A 180 11.68 -3.57 4.03
N ASP A 181 12.92 -4.04 3.83
CA ASP A 181 13.38 -4.71 2.60
C ASP A 181 13.54 -6.24 2.73
N GLY A 182 13.21 -6.80 3.91
CA GLY A 182 13.37 -8.22 4.23
C GLY A 182 14.80 -8.65 4.55
N LYS A 183 15.74 -7.69 4.67
CA LYS A 183 17.16 -7.96 4.91
C LYS A 183 17.69 -7.33 6.20
N ASP A 184 16.82 -6.66 6.97
CA ASP A 184 17.19 -5.89 8.16
C ASP A 184 18.25 -4.82 7.87
N THR A 185 18.20 -4.22 6.68
CA THR A 185 19.18 -3.20 6.26
C THR A 185 19.07 -1.98 7.16
N VAL A 186 20.13 -1.72 7.94
CA VAL A 186 20.24 -0.53 8.78
C VAL A 186 20.58 0.68 7.90
N PHE A 187 19.70 1.67 7.89
CA PHE A 187 19.90 2.93 7.18
C PHE A 187 20.64 3.96 8.05
N ALA A 188 20.30 4.04 9.34
CA ALA A 188 21.01 4.84 10.31
C ALA A 188 21.23 4.02 11.58
N ASP A 189 22.46 4.06 12.11
CA ASP A 189 22.88 3.24 13.24
C ASP A 189 22.04 3.49 14.51
N PHE A 190 22.00 2.48 15.39
CA PHE A 190 21.32 2.53 16.68
C PHE A 190 22.16 3.29 17.72
N ILE A 191 22.34 4.59 17.51
CA ILE A 191 23.18 5.46 18.34
C ILE A 191 22.44 6.69 18.89
N TYR A 192 21.19 6.90 18.46
CA TYR A 192 20.42 8.09 18.80
C TYR A 192 19.61 7.84 20.08
N ASP A 193 19.50 8.87 20.91
CA ASP A 193 18.61 8.86 22.09
C ASP A 193 17.14 8.99 21.67
N GLU A 194 16.90 9.76 20.60
CA GLU A 194 15.58 10.02 20.06
C GLU A 194 15.64 10.21 18.54
N ILE A 195 14.61 9.74 17.82
CA ILE A 195 14.37 10.04 16.42
C ILE A 195 12.89 10.42 16.23
N GLU A 196 12.66 11.62 15.72
CA GLU A 196 11.34 12.16 15.41
C GLU A 196 11.12 12.30 13.91
N LEU A 197 9.86 12.13 13.51
CA LEU A 197 9.43 12.30 12.13
C LEU A 197 8.98 13.74 11.90
N ARG A 198 9.52 14.37 10.85
CA ARG A 198 9.16 15.71 10.39
C ARG A 198 8.22 15.64 9.18
N GLU A 199 7.46 16.71 8.98
CA GLU A 199 6.60 16.86 7.80
C GLU A 199 7.39 17.22 6.53
N GLU A 200 8.55 17.86 6.70
CA GLU A 200 9.41 18.33 5.60
C GLU A 200 10.80 17.72 5.66
N TYR A 201 11.44 17.61 4.50
CA TYR A 201 12.81 17.14 4.39
C TYR A 201 13.80 18.09 5.13
N PRO A 202 14.84 17.58 5.80
CA PRO A 202 15.10 16.17 6.12
C PRO A 202 14.06 15.57 7.07
N PHE A 203 13.49 14.42 6.71
CA PHE A 203 12.32 13.87 7.40
C PHE A 203 12.60 13.33 8.81
N PHE A 204 13.86 13.13 9.16
CA PHE A 204 14.25 12.58 10.44
C PHE A 204 15.10 13.59 11.19
N GLU A 205 14.61 13.98 12.35
CA GLU A 205 15.36 14.72 13.34
C GLU A 205 15.79 13.76 14.45
N ALA A 206 17.02 13.92 14.93
CA ALA A 206 17.58 13.02 15.92
C ALA A 206 18.33 13.77 17.01
N VAL A 207 18.36 13.14 18.19
CA VAL A 207 19.17 13.57 19.34
C VAL A 207 20.23 12.51 19.60
N LYS A 208 21.49 12.94 19.73
CA LYS A 208 22.63 12.08 20.05
C LYS A 208 23.45 12.73 21.17
N GLY A 209 23.23 12.28 22.40
CA GLY A 209 23.76 12.96 23.58
C GLY A 209 23.18 14.37 23.70
N ASP A 210 24.06 15.38 23.76
CA ASP A 210 23.67 16.79 23.85
C ASP A 210 23.49 17.45 22.46
N GLU A 211 23.74 16.72 21.38
CA GLU A 211 23.64 17.22 20.01
C GLU A 211 22.26 16.91 19.41
N ARG A 212 21.68 17.90 18.75
CA ARG A 212 20.45 17.79 17.96
C ARG A 212 20.78 18.04 16.50
N GLY A 213 20.14 17.32 15.59
CA GLY A 213 20.46 17.39 14.17
C GLY A 213 19.50 16.60 13.30
N TYR A 214 19.80 16.54 12.00
CA TYR A 214 19.02 15.81 11.01
C TYR A 214 19.77 14.59 10.51
N ILE A 215 19.03 13.54 10.15
CA ILE A 215 19.55 12.42 9.36
C ILE A 215 19.25 12.73 7.90
N ASP A 216 20.30 12.81 7.08
CA ASP A 216 20.19 13.10 5.65
C ASP A 216 19.79 11.86 4.82
N ARG A 217 19.66 12.04 3.50
CA ARG A 217 19.31 10.97 2.55
C ARG A 217 20.30 9.80 2.49
N ASP A 218 21.52 10.00 2.99
CA ASP A 218 22.58 9.00 3.00
C ASP A 218 22.70 8.33 4.39
N GLY A 219 21.78 8.65 5.32
CA GLY A 219 21.75 8.11 6.67
C GLY A 219 22.72 8.81 7.63
N GLN A 220 23.31 9.95 7.23
CA GLN A 220 24.32 10.65 8.02
C GLN A 220 23.70 11.75 8.88
N PHE A 221 24.21 11.86 10.12
CA PHE A 221 23.78 12.87 11.07
C PHE A 221 24.48 14.22 10.84
N GLN A 222 23.69 15.29 10.75
CA GLN A 222 24.14 16.67 10.58
C GLN A 222 23.59 17.53 11.72
N THR A 223 24.46 18.02 12.60
CA THR A 223 24.09 18.87 13.74
C THR A 223 23.51 20.22 13.29
N ILE A 224 22.56 20.75 14.05
CA ILE A 224 21.94 22.08 13.84
C ILE A 224 22.37 23.11 14.88
#